data_AF-A0A7V6SJC3-F1
#
_entry.id   AF-A0A7V6SJC3-F1
#
_cell.length_a   1.000
_cell.length_b   1.000
_cell.length_c   1.000
_cell.angle_alpha   90.00
_cell.angle_beta   90.00
_cell.angle_gamma   90.00
#
_symmetry.space_group_name_H-M   'P 1'
#
loop_
_entity.id
_entity.type
_entity.pdbx_description
1 polymer ?
#
loop_
_entity_poly.entity_id
_entity_poly.type
_entity_poly.pdbx_seq_one_letter_code
_entity_poly.pdbx_strand_id
1 'polypeptide(L)'
;MTWNHADPDQVVELAEAMMDVQWPVPKEDVPALAEQLGWRQVRADVPAYYTGLPISPDLGTSQAAEGELTRLTAHLVDREPAQSEEFSQWLLEVSGSYVVALKERFGPSRVNTFPSDHLASMWDCESGAVLSLVTTPTTIQLKVESPRIVDARRVIAQNPDL
;
A
#
# COMPACT_ATOMS: atom_id res chain seq x y z
N MET A 1 15.23 20.67 -5.06
CA MET A 1 13.78 20.46 -5.24
C MET A 1 13.30 19.75 -3.97
N THR A 2 12.14 20.06 -3.41
CA THR A 2 11.66 19.36 -2.20
C THR A 2 10.54 18.42 -2.61
N TRP A 3 10.77 17.11 -2.48
CA TRP A 3 9.73 16.10 -2.65
C TRP A 3 8.90 16.01 -1.37
N ASN A 4 7.57 15.97 -1.51
CA ASN A 4 6.68 15.84 -0.38
C ASN A 4 6.47 14.36 -0.02
N HIS A 5 6.12 14.12 1.24
CA HIS A 5 5.81 12.79 1.77
C HIS A 5 4.79 12.90 2.90
N ALA A 6 4.02 11.82 3.12
CA ALA A 6 3.16 11.70 4.29
C ALA A 6 4.00 11.67 5.57
N ASP A 7 3.45 12.19 6.67
CA ASP A 7 4.07 12.05 7.98
C ASP A 7 4.00 10.58 8.46
N PRO A 8 5.00 10.04 9.18
CA PRO A 8 4.94 8.68 9.71
C PRO A 8 3.69 8.36 10.52
N ASP A 9 3.15 9.32 11.29
CA ASP A 9 1.92 9.12 12.06
C ASP A 9 0.71 8.93 11.13
N GLN A 10 0.64 9.73 10.04
CA GLN A 10 -0.39 9.55 9.01
C GLN A 10 -0.30 8.19 8.31
N VAL A 11 0.92 7.68 8.12
CA VAL A 11 1.15 6.34 7.53
C VAL A 11 0.67 5.24 8.48
N VAL A 12 0.89 5.41 9.79
CA VAL A 12 0.40 4.48 10.81
C VAL A 12 -1.13 4.48 10.87
N GLU A 13 -1.76 5.66 10.96
CA GLU A 13 -3.23 5.78 10.96
C GLU A 13 -3.85 5.14 9.71
N LEU A 14 -3.27 5.41 8.54
CA LEU A 14 -3.73 4.81 7.30
C LEU A 14 -3.53 3.28 7.30
N ALA A 15 -2.40 2.80 7.81
CA ALA A 15 -2.13 1.37 7.93
C ALA A 15 -3.15 0.68 8.84
N GLU A 16 -3.47 1.23 10.01
CA GLU A 16 -4.51 0.70 10.89
C GLU A 16 -5.84 0.59 10.17
N ALA A 17 -6.30 1.68 9.53
CA ALA A 17 -7.55 1.71 8.80
C ALA A 17 -7.59 0.69 7.65
N MET A 18 -6.47 0.51 6.93
CA MET A 18 -6.34 -0.49 5.87
C MET A 18 -6.29 -1.93 6.40
N MET A 19 -5.72 -2.17 7.58
CA MET A 19 -5.67 -3.49 8.22
C MET A 19 -7.04 -3.93 8.75
N ASP A 20 -7.87 -2.98 9.19
CA ASP A 20 -9.21 -3.20 9.74
C ASP A 20 -10.30 -3.46 8.68
N VAL A 21 -9.93 -3.45 7.39
CA VAL A 21 -10.82 -3.80 6.28
C VAL A 21 -11.44 -5.19 6.52
N GLN A 22 -12.77 -5.25 6.51
CA GLN A 22 -13.53 -6.48 6.68
C GLN A 22 -13.64 -7.23 5.35
N TRP A 23 -12.90 -8.34 5.24
CA TRP A 23 -12.87 -9.16 4.03
C TRP A 23 -13.92 -10.28 4.05
N PRO A 24 -14.47 -10.70 2.89
CA PRO A 24 -14.28 -10.11 1.56
C PRO A 24 -15.05 -8.79 1.39
N VAL A 25 -14.56 -7.91 0.52
CA VAL A 25 -15.25 -6.66 0.15
C VAL A 25 -15.77 -6.80 -1.29
N PRO A 26 -17.10 -6.79 -1.52
CA PRO A 26 -17.68 -6.75 -2.86
C PRO A 26 -17.20 -5.52 -3.63
N LYS A 27 -17.01 -5.66 -4.95
CA LYS A 27 -16.52 -4.57 -5.82
C LYS A 27 -17.41 -3.32 -5.74
N GLU A 28 -18.73 -3.52 -5.62
CA GLU A 28 -19.73 -2.47 -5.47
C GLU A 28 -19.59 -1.68 -4.16
N ASP A 29 -19.00 -2.27 -3.12
CA ASP A 29 -18.83 -1.65 -1.80
C ASP A 29 -17.50 -0.90 -1.67
N VAL A 30 -16.59 -1.03 -2.65
CA VAL A 30 -15.27 -0.38 -2.63
C VAL A 30 -15.36 1.16 -2.54
N PRO A 31 -16.29 1.86 -3.21
CA PRO A 31 -16.44 3.31 -3.00
C PRO A 31 -16.80 3.67 -1.56
N ALA A 32 -17.71 2.93 -0.92
CA ALA A 32 -18.09 3.18 0.47
C ALA A 32 -16.93 2.89 1.43
N LEU A 33 -16.15 1.83 1.16
CA LEU A 33 -14.93 1.56 1.90
C LEU A 33 -13.90 2.69 1.74
N ALA A 34 -13.70 3.21 0.53
CA ALA A 34 -12.78 4.32 0.29
C ALA A 34 -13.21 5.58 1.06
N GLU A 35 -14.51 5.89 1.11
CA GLU A 35 -15.03 6.99 1.93
C GLU A 35 -14.76 6.81 3.43
N GLN A 36 -14.85 5.58 3.95
CA GLN A 36 -14.49 5.27 5.35
C GLN A 36 -13.01 5.53 5.63
N LEU A 37 -12.14 5.34 4.64
CA LEU A 37 -10.71 5.71 4.71
C LEU A 37 -10.46 7.21 4.55
N GLY A 38 -11.52 8.02 4.43
CA GLY A 38 -11.42 9.46 4.15
C GLY A 38 -11.06 9.79 2.70
N TRP A 39 -11.08 8.80 1.80
CA TRP A 39 -10.69 8.99 0.41
C TRP A 39 -11.87 9.45 -0.44
N ARG A 40 -11.59 10.35 -1.38
CA ARG A 40 -12.59 10.87 -2.31
C ARG A 40 -12.36 10.32 -3.70
N GLN A 41 -13.36 9.66 -4.27
CA GLN A 41 -13.25 9.11 -5.62
C GLN A 41 -12.90 10.20 -6.65
N VAL A 42 -11.89 9.95 -7.50
CA VAL A 42 -11.46 10.89 -8.54
C VAL A 42 -12.57 11.03 -9.59
N ARG A 43 -13.10 9.90 -10.05
CA ARG A 43 -14.22 9.79 -10.99
C ARG A 43 -14.98 8.48 -10.76
N ALA A 44 -16.29 8.47 -10.99
CA ALA A 44 -17.16 7.31 -10.74
C ALA A 44 -16.75 6.02 -11.47
N ASP A 45 -16.11 6.15 -12.65
CA ASP A 45 -15.72 5.05 -13.52
C ASP A 45 -14.27 4.56 -13.34
N VAL A 46 -13.50 5.22 -12.45
CA VAL A 46 -12.08 4.91 -12.25
C VAL A 46 -11.87 4.39 -10.82
N PRO A 47 -11.11 3.29 -10.63
CA PRO A 47 -10.74 2.79 -9.31
C PRO A 47 -9.58 3.60 -8.70
N ALA A 48 -9.75 4.93 -8.67
CA ALA A 48 -8.77 5.91 -8.23
C ALA A 48 -9.41 6.93 -7.29
N TYR A 49 -8.67 7.31 -6.26
CA TYR A 49 -9.15 8.15 -5.16
C TYR A 49 -8.09 9.19 -4.78
N TYR A 50 -8.56 10.34 -4.33
CA TYR A 50 -7.76 11.33 -3.61
C TYR A 50 -7.70 10.92 -2.14
N THR A 51 -6.50 10.72 -1.60
CA THR A 51 -6.28 10.25 -0.22
C THR A 51 -6.21 11.38 0.79
N GLY A 52 -6.03 12.63 0.35
CA GLY A 52 -5.81 13.78 1.23
C GLY A 52 -4.41 13.83 1.85
N LEU A 53 -3.51 12.93 1.46
CA LEU A 53 -2.11 12.96 1.90
C LEU A 53 -1.39 14.18 1.31
N PRO A 54 -0.35 14.73 1.98
CA PRO A 54 0.34 15.94 1.55
C PRO A 54 1.33 15.67 0.40
N ILE A 55 0.89 15.00 -0.66
CA ILE A 55 1.69 14.64 -1.84
C ILE A 55 0.92 14.99 -3.12
N SER A 56 1.62 15.08 -4.25
CA SER A 56 1.00 15.42 -5.53
C SER A 56 1.40 14.45 -6.65
N PRO A 57 0.44 13.67 -7.21
CA PRO A 57 -0.95 13.53 -6.77
C PRO A 57 -1.08 12.68 -5.50
N ASP A 58 -2.05 13.01 -4.63
CA ASP A 58 -2.47 12.25 -3.44
C ASP A 58 -3.30 11.03 -3.84
N LEU A 59 -2.70 10.12 -4.58
CA LEU A 59 -3.42 9.04 -5.26
C LEU A 59 -3.52 7.77 -4.42
N GLY A 60 -4.75 7.28 -4.28
CA GLY A 60 -5.10 5.93 -3.85
C GLY A 60 -5.74 5.16 -5.01
N THR A 61 -5.57 3.84 -5.04
CA THR A 61 -6.17 2.97 -6.06
C THR A 61 -6.72 1.69 -5.46
N SER A 62 -7.70 1.10 -6.14
CA SER A 62 -8.24 -0.21 -5.82
C SER A 62 -8.07 -1.17 -7.01
N GLN A 63 -7.95 -2.46 -6.72
CA GLN A 63 -8.02 -3.52 -7.71
C GLN A 63 -9.04 -4.55 -7.25
N ALA A 64 -9.83 -5.06 -8.19
CA ALA A 64 -10.83 -6.08 -7.93
C ALA A 64 -10.71 -7.20 -8.96
N ALA A 65 -10.97 -8.43 -8.53
CA ALA A 65 -11.04 -9.60 -9.40
C ALA A 65 -12.19 -10.48 -8.92
N GLU A 66 -12.90 -11.10 -9.87
CA GLU A 66 -14.03 -12.00 -9.58
C GLU A 66 -15.12 -11.33 -8.71
N GLY A 67 -15.34 -10.03 -8.90
CA GLY A 67 -16.38 -9.29 -8.16
C GLY A 67 -15.97 -8.83 -6.77
N GLU A 68 -14.74 -9.09 -6.32
CA GLU A 68 -14.26 -8.71 -4.99
C GLU A 68 -13.01 -7.84 -5.07
N LEU A 69 -12.87 -6.92 -4.11
CA LEU A 69 -11.63 -6.20 -3.86
C LEU A 69 -10.49 -7.20 -3.60
N THR A 70 -9.36 -6.98 -4.24
CA THR A 70 -8.15 -7.78 -4.06
C THR A 70 -7.00 -6.98 -3.47
N ARG A 71 -6.99 -5.66 -3.71
CA ARG A 71 -5.95 -4.77 -3.23
C ARG A 71 -6.44 -3.32 -3.10
N LEU A 72 -6.01 -2.65 -2.04
CA LEU A 72 -5.97 -1.19 -1.94
C LEU A 72 -4.51 -0.72 -1.92
N THR A 73 -4.23 0.43 -2.52
CA THR A 73 -2.90 1.02 -2.58
C THR A 73 -2.98 2.51 -2.37
N ALA A 74 -2.15 3.06 -1.48
CA ALA A 74 -1.93 4.49 -1.32
C ALA A 74 -0.48 4.84 -1.66
N HIS A 75 -0.28 5.93 -2.40
CA HIS A 75 1.05 6.53 -2.55
C HIS A 75 1.36 7.37 -1.31
N LEU A 76 2.60 7.30 -0.83
CA LEU A 76 3.03 8.00 0.39
C LEU A 76 3.98 9.17 0.11
N VAL A 77 4.50 9.26 -1.11
CA VAL A 77 5.51 10.25 -1.52
C VAL A 77 5.23 10.76 -2.92
N ASP A 78 5.71 11.95 -3.23
CA ASP A 78 5.76 12.46 -4.60
C ASP A 78 6.47 11.47 -5.54
N ARG A 79 5.91 11.28 -6.73
CA ARG A 79 6.49 10.38 -7.73
C ARG A 79 7.53 11.12 -8.56
N GLU A 80 8.75 10.59 -8.61
CA GLU A 80 9.83 11.12 -9.45
C GLU A 80 10.22 10.12 -10.54
N PRO A 81 9.81 10.35 -11.80
CA PRO A 81 10.16 9.45 -12.90
C PRO A 81 11.63 9.49 -13.31
N ALA A 82 12.33 10.61 -13.09
CA ALA A 82 13.69 10.82 -13.60
C ALA A 82 14.78 10.08 -12.79
N GLN A 83 14.43 9.53 -11.62
CA GLN A 83 15.28 8.65 -10.79
C GLN A 83 16.71 9.19 -10.58
N SER A 84 16.84 10.32 -9.88
CA SER A 84 18.15 10.82 -9.46
C SER A 84 18.70 10.05 -8.25
N GLU A 85 20.02 10.10 -8.07
CA GLU A 85 20.67 9.55 -6.88
C GLU A 85 20.20 10.26 -5.60
N GLU A 86 20.04 11.59 -5.65
CA GLU A 86 19.49 12.40 -4.56
C GLU A 86 18.08 11.93 -4.17
N PHE A 87 17.21 11.67 -5.15
CA PHE A 87 15.87 11.15 -4.89
C PHE A 87 15.93 9.75 -4.27
N SER A 88 16.83 8.90 -4.75
CA SER A 88 16.99 7.54 -4.23
C SER A 88 17.43 7.53 -2.78
N GLN A 89 18.38 8.39 -2.41
CA GLN A 89 18.84 8.54 -1.02
C GLN A 89 17.71 9.06 -0.13
N TRP A 90 17.00 10.11 -0.57
CA TRP A 90 15.85 10.64 0.15
C TRP A 90 14.75 9.59 0.34
N LEU A 91 14.44 8.80 -0.70
CA LEU A 91 13.42 7.76 -0.65
C LEU A 91 13.78 6.65 0.37
N LEU A 92 15.06 6.29 0.48
CA LEU A 92 15.53 5.33 1.47
C LEU A 92 15.39 5.85 2.90
N GLU A 93 15.70 7.13 3.13
CA GLU A 93 15.53 7.78 4.43
C GLU A 93 14.05 7.82 4.85
N VAL A 94 13.17 8.27 3.95
CA VAL A 94 11.72 8.33 4.19
C VAL A 94 11.13 6.92 4.38
N SER A 95 11.54 5.95 3.56
CA SER A 95 11.11 4.56 3.74
C SER A 95 11.55 4.00 5.10
N GLY A 96 12.77 4.32 5.53
CA GLY A 96 13.28 3.95 6.84
C GLY A 96 12.42 4.47 7.99
N SER A 97 11.99 5.73 7.94
CA SER A 97 11.14 6.31 9.00
C SER A 97 9.76 5.63 9.06
N TYR A 98 9.15 5.32 7.92
CA TYR A 98 7.90 4.56 7.87
C TYR A 98 8.05 3.15 8.42
N VAL A 99 9.13 2.44 8.07
CA VAL A 99 9.39 1.10 8.60
C VAL A 99 9.55 1.13 10.12
N VAL A 100 10.21 2.16 10.68
CA VAL A 100 10.35 2.32 12.14
C VAL A 100 8.97 2.53 12.78
N ALA A 101 8.19 3.50 12.30
CA ALA A 101 6.86 3.81 12.86
C ALA A 101 5.90 2.60 12.79
N LEU A 102 5.85 1.92 11.63
CA LEU A 102 5.02 0.72 11.46
C LEU A 102 5.50 -0.43 12.35
N LYS A 103 6.81 -0.58 12.57
CA LYS A 103 7.35 -1.60 13.49
C LYS A 103 7.00 -1.32 14.95
N GLU A 104 7.04 -0.06 15.37
CA GLU A 104 6.63 0.32 16.72
C GLU A 104 5.15 0.01 16.96
N ARG A 105 4.30 0.22 15.94
CA ARG A 105 2.86 -0.02 16.07
C ARG A 105 2.43 -1.47 15.92
N PHE A 106 2.99 -2.19 14.96
CA PHE A 106 2.53 -3.54 14.54
C PHE A 106 3.54 -4.65 14.83
N GLY A 107 4.69 -4.33 15.41
CA GLY A 107 5.77 -5.28 15.64
C GLY A 107 6.62 -5.55 14.39
N PRO A 108 7.50 -6.57 14.44
CA PRO A 108 8.47 -6.81 13.38
C PRO A 108 7.81 -7.19 12.06
N SER A 109 8.29 -6.59 10.96
CA SER A 109 7.91 -6.96 9.61
C SER A 109 8.67 -8.19 9.11
N ARG A 110 8.07 -8.92 8.18
CA ARG A 110 8.81 -9.82 7.30
C ARG A 110 9.30 -9.03 6.09
N VAL A 111 10.55 -9.22 5.70
CA VAL A 111 11.14 -8.57 4.53
C VAL A 111 11.07 -9.54 3.36
N ASN A 112 10.54 -9.08 2.23
CA ASN A 112 10.54 -9.84 0.99
C ASN A 112 11.12 -9.00 -0.14
N THR A 113 12.05 -9.59 -0.89
CA THR A 113 12.51 -9.09 -2.18
C THR A 113 11.62 -9.71 -3.26
N PHE A 114 10.60 -8.99 -3.70
CA PHE A 114 9.82 -9.41 -4.88
C PHE A 114 10.69 -9.21 -6.14
N PRO A 115 10.54 -10.02 -7.21
CA PRO A 115 11.39 -9.92 -8.40
C PRO A 115 11.14 -8.62 -9.16
N SER A 116 11.83 -7.55 -8.77
CA SER A 116 12.14 -6.31 -9.51
C SER A 116 12.52 -5.20 -8.50
N ASP A 117 13.71 -5.25 -7.88
CA ASP A 117 14.29 -4.11 -7.11
C ASP A 117 13.34 -3.40 -6.11
N HIS A 118 12.41 -4.15 -5.52
CA HIS A 118 11.43 -3.62 -4.58
C HIS A 118 11.73 -4.18 -3.19
N LEU A 119 11.98 -3.27 -2.26
CA LEU A 119 12.01 -3.61 -0.84
C LEU A 119 10.58 -3.57 -0.33
N ALA A 120 10.07 -4.71 0.10
CA ALA A 120 8.78 -4.81 0.75
C ALA A 120 8.95 -5.20 2.22
N SER A 121 8.45 -4.37 3.13
CA SER A 121 8.16 -4.77 4.51
C SER A 121 6.71 -5.19 4.61
N MET A 122 6.44 -6.36 5.18
CA MET A 122 5.13 -6.99 5.19
C MET A 122 4.70 -7.33 6.62
N TRP A 123 3.44 -7.08 6.94
CA TRP A 123 2.79 -7.42 8.20
C TRP A 123 1.55 -8.27 7.93
N ASP A 124 1.39 -9.37 8.67
CA ASP A 124 0.15 -10.15 8.66
C ASP A 124 -0.94 -9.40 9.41
N CYS A 125 -2.14 -9.34 8.84
CA CYS A 125 -3.32 -8.88 9.54
C CYS A 125 -4.04 -10.07 10.19
N GLU A 126 -4.76 -9.84 11.29
CA GLU A 126 -5.60 -10.87 11.92
C GLU A 126 -6.67 -11.43 10.98
N SER A 127 -7.14 -10.60 10.03
CA SER A 127 -8.09 -10.99 8.97
C SER A 127 -7.51 -11.96 7.93
N GLY A 128 -6.22 -12.29 8.00
CA GLY A 128 -5.51 -13.06 6.97
C GLY A 128 -5.05 -12.24 5.77
N ALA A 129 -5.38 -10.94 5.75
CA ALA A 129 -4.84 -9.98 4.79
C ALA A 129 -3.35 -9.71 5.06
N VAL A 130 -2.69 -9.05 4.12
CA VAL A 130 -1.30 -8.62 4.29
C VAL A 130 -1.18 -7.14 3.98
N LEU A 131 -0.66 -6.38 4.95
CA LEU A 131 -0.21 -5.01 4.75
C LEU A 131 1.24 -5.04 4.25
N SER A 132 1.56 -4.26 3.23
CA SER A 132 2.91 -4.13 2.68
C SER A 132 3.29 -2.67 2.45
N LEU A 133 4.45 -2.28 2.96
CA LEU A 133 5.13 -1.06 2.57
C LEU A 133 6.12 -1.41 1.46
N VAL A 134 5.86 -0.93 0.24
CA VAL A 134 6.65 -1.23 -0.95
C VAL A 134 7.41 0.00 -1.40
N THR A 135 8.73 -0.09 -1.38
CA THR A 135 9.63 0.94 -1.90
C THR A 135 10.03 0.58 -3.32
N THR A 136 9.74 1.45 -4.27
CA THR A 136 10.13 1.32 -5.69
C THR A 136 11.11 2.44 -6.05
N PRO A 137 11.85 2.37 -7.17
CA PRO A 137 12.75 3.45 -7.57
C PRO A 137 12.09 4.83 -7.75
N THR A 138 10.75 4.90 -7.86
CA THR A 138 10.04 6.15 -8.17
C THR A 138 9.06 6.61 -7.09
N THR A 139 8.76 5.77 -6.09
CA THR A 139 7.73 6.05 -5.07
C THR A 139 7.75 5.02 -3.94
N ILE A 140 7.07 5.34 -2.83
CA ILE A 140 6.74 4.44 -1.73
C ILE A 140 5.23 4.27 -1.71
N GLN A 141 4.78 3.02 -1.58
CA GLN A 141 3.37 2.65 -1.56
C GLN A 141 3.03 1.86 -0.31
N LEU A 142 1.91 2.19 0.33
CA LEU A 142 1.26 1.32 1.30
C LEU A 142 0.17 0.50 0.61
N LYS A 143 0.16 -0.80 0.85
CA LYS A 143 -0.77 -1.73 0.20
C LYS A 143 -1.40 -2.64 1.24
N VAL A 144 -2.70 -2.92 1.10
CA VAL A 144 -3.32 -4.07 1.76
C VAL A 144 -3.85 -5.00 0.70
N GLU A 145 -3.53 -6.29 0.83
CA GLU A 145 -3.95 -7.34 -0.09
C GLU A 145 -4.90 -8.29 0.61
N SER A 146 -5.99 -8.64 -0.08
CA SER A 146 -7.03 -9.53 0.44
C SER A 146 -6.47 -10.91 0.84
N PRO A 147 -7.08 -11.59 1.83
CA PRO A 147 -6.69 -12.96 2.21
C PRO A 147 -6.67 -13.92 1.01
N ARG A 148 -7.65 -13.77 0.09
CA ARG A 148 -7.76 -14.58 -1.13
C ARG A 148 -6.52 -14.51 -2.01
N ILE A 149 -5.98 -13.31 -2.25
CA ILE A 149 -4.75 -13.14 -3.05
C ILE A 149 -3.52 -13.66 -2.31
N VAL A 150 -3.47 -13.43 -0.99
CA VAL A 150 -2.37 -13.93 -0.16
C VAL A 150 -2.31 -15.45 -0.21
N ASP A 151 -3.45 -16.12 -0.09
CA ASP A 151 -3.54 -17.58 -0.15
C ASP A 151 -3.24 -18.12 -1.55
N ALA A 152 -3.75 -17.49 -2.61
CA ALA A 152 -3.43 -17.87 -3.98
C ALA A 152 -1.91 -17.81 -4.24
N ARG A 153 -1.22 -16.77 -3.75
CA ARG A 153 0.24 -16.66 -3.86
C ARG A 153 0.97 -17.73 -3.06
N ARG A 154 0.49 -18.10 -1.87
CA ARG A 154 1.08 -19.19 -1.09
C ARG A 154 1.00 -20.51 -1.84
N VAL A 155 -0.15 -20.80 -2.48
CA VAL A 155 -0.33 -22.01 -3.30
C VAL A 155 0.64 -22.03 -4.49
N ILE A 156 0.78 -20.91 -5.22
CA ILE A 156 1.72 -20.79 -6.34
C ILE A 156 3.17 -20.95 -5.86
N ALA A 157 3.56 -20.31 -4.75
CA ALA A 157 4.91 -20.42 -4.21
C ALA A 157 5.24 -21.86 -3.76
N GLN A 158 4.25 -22.63 -3.31
CA GLN A 158 4.39 -24.04 -2.94
C GLN A 158 4.38 -24.98 -4.16
N ASN A 159 3.86 -24.53 -5.31
CA ASN A 159 3.70 -25.32 -6.53
C ASN A 159 4.11 -24.46 -7.75
N PRO A 160 5.41 -24.17 -7.93
CA PRO A 160 5.89 -23.22 -8.94
C PRO A 160 5.70 -23.68 -10.39
N ASP A 161 5.30 -24.94 -10.61
CA ASP A 161 5.07 -25.54 -11.93
C ASP A 161 3.60 -25.45 -12.41
N LEU A 162 2.72 -24.78 -11.65
CA LEU A 162 1.34 -24.45 -12.04
C LEU A 162 1.24 -23.08 -12.71
#